data_AF-A0A101XHW8-F1
#
_entry.id   AF-A0A101XHW8-F1
#
_cell.length_a   1.000
_cell.length_b   1.000
_cell.length_c   1.000
_cell.angle_alpha   90.00
_cell.angle_beta   90.00
_cell.angle_gamma   90.00
#
_symmetry.space_group_name_H-M   'P 1'
#
loop_
_entity.id
_entity.type
_entity.pdbx_description
1 polymer ?
#
loop_
_entity_poly.entity_id
_entity_poly.type
_entity_poly.pdbx_seq_one_letter_code
_entity_poly.pdbx_strand_id
1 'polypeptide(L)' 'MREDLTLSDRVFECPVCGWRTDRDYNSALNHLRRAGWEPAAVPVELHPLPIALGHGQGEARKRETPPLPGAG' A
#
# COMPACT_ATOMS: atom_id res chain seq x y z
N MET A 1 -19.76 5.05 7.91
CA MET A 1 -18.42 4.64 8.39
C MET A 1 -18.62 4.26 9.85
N ARG A 2 -18.13 3.10 10.32
CA ARG A 2 -18.19 2.78 11.75
C ARG A 2 -16.96 3.40 12.39
N GLU A 3 -17.17 4.37 13.26
CA GLU A 3 -16.11 5.25 13.81
C GLU A 3 -15.55 4.70 15.13
N ASP A 4 -16.18 3.63 15.62
CA ASP A 4 -16.07 3.04 16.96
C ASP A 4 -15.38 1.65 16.97
N LEU A 5 -14.61 1.29 15.92
CA LEU A 5 -13.79 0.06 15.95
C LEU A 5 -12.50 0.27 16.76
N THR A 6 -12.35 -0.49 17.85
CA THR A 6 -11.11 -0.54 18.63
C THR A 6 -10.02 -1.33 17.89
N LEU A 7 -8.75 -1.17 18.30
CA LEU A 7 -7.63 -1.98 17.76
C LEU A 7 -7.91 -3.49 17.85
N SER A 8 -8.57 -3.92 18.93
CA SER A 8 -8.94 -5.33 19.14
C SER A 8 -9.98 -5.83 18.14
N ASP A 9 -10.91 -4.97 17.69
CA ASP A 9 -11.93 -5.31 16.68
C ASP A 9 -11.36 -5.41 15.26
N ARG A 10 -10.11 -4.97 15.07
CA ARG A 10 -9.41 -4.99 13.78
C ARG A 10 -8.51 -6.21 13.61
N VAL A 11 -8.42 -7.11 14.58
CA VAL A 11 -7.54 -8.27 14.49
C VAL A 11 -8.26 -9.48 13.92
N PHE A 12 -7.69 -10.04 12.84
CA PHE A 12 -8.05 -11.34 12.28
C PHE A 12 -7.17 -12.43 12.88
N GLU A 13 -7.77 -13.56 13.26
CA GLU A 13 -7.07 -14.79 13.63
C GLU A 13 -7.55 -15.95 12.77
N CYS A 14 -6.63 -16.63 12.10
CA CYS A 14 -6.96 -17.77 11.25
C CYS A 14 -7.33 -18.98 12.13
N PRO A 15 -8.54 -19.55 12.01
CA PRO A 15 -8.97 -20.68 12.85
C PRO A 15 -8.25 -22.00 12.51
N VAL A 16 -7.51 -22.04 11.40
CA VAL A 16 -6.80 -23.25 10.94
C VAL A 16 -5.36 -23.27 11.42
N CYS A 17 -4.64 -22.14 11.30
CA CYS A 17 -3.21 -22.07 11.62
C CYS A 17 -2.86 -21.14 12.78
N GLY A 18 -3.84 -20.45 13.37
CA GLY A 18 -3.62 -19.51 14.49
C GLY A 18 -2.91 -18.21 14.11
N TRP A 19 -2.71 -17.94 12.81
CA TRP A 19 -2.04 -16.72 12.37
C TRP A 19 -2.90 -15.49 12.69
N ARG A 20 -2.31 -14.49 13.35
CA ARG A 20 -2.98 -13.30 13.85
C ARG A 20 -2.43 -12.05 13.21
N THR A 21 -3.29 -11.22 12.63
CA THR A 21 -2.88 -9.98 11.93
C THR A 21 -4.01 -8.95 11.89
N ASP A 22 -3.72 -7.72 11.46
CA ASP A 22 -4.76 -6.73 11.17
C ASP A 22 -5.63 -7.19 9.97
N ARG A 23 -6.94 -6.99 10.08
CA ARG A 23 -7.93 -7.43 9.09
C ARG A 23 -7.76 -6.71 7.75
N ASP A 24 -7.42 -5.42 7.78
CA ASP A 24 -7.28 -4.63 6.57
C ASP A 24 -5.97 -5.01 5.85
N TYR A 25 -4.92 -5.33 6.62
CA TYR A 25 -3.71 -5.97 6.08
C TYR A 25 -3.99 -7.36 5.48
N ASN A 26 -4.75 -8.22 6.18
CA ASN A 26 -5.18 -9.52 5.64
C ASN A 26 -6.00 -9.38 4.34
N SER A 27 -6.88 -8.37 4.28
CA SER A 27 -7.65 -8.06 3.07
C SER A 27 -6.72 -7.69 1.91
N ALA A 28 -5.74 -6.82 2.15
CA ALA A 28 -4.75 -6.44 1.14
C ALA A 28 -4.00 -7.66 0.58
N LEU A 29 -3.54 -8.57 1.45
CA LEU A 29 -2.89 -9.81 1.02
C LEU A 29 -3.81 -10.70 0.18
N ASN A 30 -5.08 -10.84 0.56
CA ASN A 30 -6.06 -11.62 -0.21
C ASN A 30 -6.29 -11.01 -1.61
N HIS A 31 -6.35 -9.69 -1.71
CA HIS A 31 -6.47 -8.99 -2.99
C HIS A 31 -5.23 -9.19 -3.87
N LEU A 32 -4.04 -9.00 -3.30
CA LEU A 32 -2.77 -9.20 -4.00
C LEU A 32 -2.64 -10.64 -4.53
N ARG A 33 -2.92 -11.63 -3.68
CA ARG A 33 -2.89 -13.05 -4.07
C ARG A 33 -3.84 -13.37 -5.22
N ARG A 34 -5.06 -12.84 -5.20
CA ARG A 34 -6.04 -13.02 -6.29
C ARG A 34 -5.63 -12.31 -7.58
N ALA A 35 -4.86 -11.24 -7.48
CA ALA A 35 -4.25 -10.56 -8.62
C ALA A 35 -3.00 -11.29 -9.17
N GLY A 36 -2.65 -12.45 -8.62
CA GLY A 36 -1.46 -13.22 -9.02
C GLY A 36 -0.15 -12.68 -8.45
N TRP A 37 -0.22 -11.75 -7.48
CA TRP A 37 0.95 -11.30 -6.75
C TRP A 37 1.30 -12.32 -5.67
N GLU A 38 2.55 -12.76 -5.66
CA GLU A 38 3.12 -13.62 -4.61
C GLU A 38 4.31 -12.89 -3.99
N PRO A 39 4.44 -12.86 -2.65
CA PRO A 39 5.61 -12.28 -1.99
C PRO A 39 6.88 -13.02 -2.41
N ALA A 40 7.99 -12.30 -2.51
CA ALA A 40 9.28 -12.94 -2.75
C ALA A 40 9.61 -13.90 -1.60
N ALA A 41 9.92 -15.16 -1.92
CA ALA A 41 10.24 -16.20 -0.93
C ALA A 41 11.52 -15.92 -0.13
N VAL A 42 12.38 -15.07 -0.68
CA VAL A 42 13.55 -14.51 -0.02
C VAL A 42 13.38 -13.00 0.03
N PRO A 43 13.86 -12.31 1.09
CA PRO A 43 14.04 -10.87 1.01
C PRO A 43 14.75 -10.57 -0.31
N VAL A 44 14.12 -9.78 -1.17
CA VAL A 44 14.82 -9.21 -2.31
C VAL A 44 15.88 -8.33 -1.66
N GLU A 45 17.09 -8.87 -1.55
CA GLU A 45 18.29 -8.11 -1.24
C GLU A 45 18.13 -6.78 -1.98
N LEU A 46 18.20 -5.68 -1.23
CA LEU A 46 18.05 -4.31 -1.72
C LEU A 46 19.23 -3.94 -2.63
N HIS A 47 19.62 -4.82 -3.55
CA HIS A 47 20.35 -4.44 -4.73
C HIS A 47 19.57 -3.26 -5.30
N PRO A 48 20.22 -2.09 -5.42
CA PRO A 48 19.60 -0.95 -6.05
C PRO A 48 18.99 -1.44 -7.36
N LEU A 49 17.70 -1.19 -7.55
CA LEU A 49 17.08 -1.44 -8.85
C LEU A 49 18.02 -0.81 -9.87
N PRO A 50 18.52 -1.57 -10.87
CA PRO A 50 19.34 -0.96 -11.90
C PRO A 50 18.50 0.19 -12.44
N ILE A 51 19.00 1.41 -12.25
CA ILE A 51 18.34 2.62 -12.71
C ILE A 51 17.93 2.32 -14.14
N ALA A 52 16.63 2.31 -14.41
CA ALA A 52 16.10 2.09 -15.74
C ALA A 52 16.54 3.27 -16.60
N LEU A 53 17.77 3.19 -17.11
CA LEU A 53 18.29 4.01 -18.19
C LEU A 53 17.44 3.68 -19.42
N GLY A 54 16.27 4.30 -19.54
CA GLY A 54 15.56 4.29 -20.83
C GLY A 54 14.04 4.41 -20.84
N HIS A 55 13.31 4.36 -19.72
CA HIS A 55 11.85 4.50 -19.79
C HIS A 55 11.36 5.46 -18.70
N GLY A 56 10.95 6.65 -19.16
CA GLY A 56 10.61 7.81 -18.35
C GLY A 56 9.70 7.48 -17.18
N GLN A 57 10.23 7.63 -15.98
CA GLN A 57 9.42 7.82 -14.78
C GLN A 57 8.74 9.17 -14.94
N GLY A 58 7.47 9.14 -15.32
CA GLY A 58 6.61 10.32 -15.32
C GLY A 58 6.53 10.84 -13.90
N GLU A 59 7.32 11.86 -13.58
CA GLU A 59 7.09 12.65 -12.39
C GLU A 59 5.70 13.28 -12.53
N ALA A 60 4.79 12.87 -11.65
CA ALA A 60 3.52 13.57 -11.49
C ALA A 60 3.83 14.94 -10.85
N ARG A 61 4.09 15.94 -11.70
CA ARG A 61 4.27 17.32 -11.27
C ARG A 61 3.00 17.79 -10.57
N LYS A 62 3.07 18.02 -9.25
CA LYS A 62 2.01 18.77 -8.55
C LYS A 62 1.99 20.19 -9.11
N ARG A 63 0.86 20.58 -9.69
CA ARG A 63 0.59 21.96 -10.10
C ARG A 63 0.08 22.71 -8.87
N GLU A 64 0.74 23.81 -8.52
CA GLU A 64 0.26 24.71 -7.48
C GLU A 64 -1.03 25.42 -7.93
N THR A 65 -1.93 25.69 -6.98
CA THR A 65 -3.17 26.44 -7.24
C THR A 65 -2.83 27.86 -7.69
N PRO A 66 -3.38 28.35 -8.82
CA PRO A 66 -3.19 29.73 -9.24
C PRO A 66 -3.64 30.72 -8.15
N PRO A 67 -2.94 31.86 -7.96
CA PRO A 67 -3.40 32.87 -7.03
C PRO A 67 -4.80 33.35 -7.41
N LEU A 68 -5.67 33.50 -6.41
CA LEU A 68 -6.97 34.12 -6.63
C LEU A 68 -6.76 35.59 -7.01
N PRO A 69 -7.40 36.10 -8.08
CA PRO A 69 -7.27 37.49 -8.45
C PRO A 69 -8.00 38.38 -7.41
N GLY A 70 -7.28 39.33 -6.81
CA GLY A 70 -7.90 40.48 -6.14
C GLY A 70 -7.59 40.70 -4.65
N ALA A 71 -6.37 40.46 -4.17
CA ALA A 71 -5.90 41.09 -2.93
C ALA A 71 -5.07 42.33 -3.28
N GLY A 72 -5.77 43.44 -3.50
CA GLY A 72 -5.23 44.80 -3.64
C GLY A 72 -6.20 45.78 -3.00
#